data_AF-A0AAE3E883-F1
#
_entry.id   AF-A0AAE3E883-F1
#
_cell.length_a   1.000
_cell.length_b   1.000
_cell.length_c   1.000
_cell.angle_alpha   90.00
_cell.angle_beta   90.00
_cell.angle_gamma   90.00
#
_symmetry.space_group_name_H-M   'P 1'
#
loop_
_entity.id
_entity.type
_entity.pdbx_description
1 polymer ?
#
loop_
_entity_poly.entity_id
_entity_poly.type
_entity_poly.pdbx_seq_one_letter_code
_entity_poly.pdbx_strand_id
1 'polypeptide(L)'
;MAMMVREKRLALVAKMESREGKNTYTQSTRRSRVDSGYSDCSSLVHWVYKEVLGINIGDDTVGQIRTKKLTTIDAGIRDGIPDEKKLLPGDLLFFRGSDTGRKSADYVGHVEMYVGNGELSGHGFGIGPVRKNMEEYCRARRERSAPAPINNRGLICVRRALPADNSDYAASSASPEGIASSASQEGKASSASQEGKASSGGFWKVKLEELYVTALGRLPDPEGLAFWEQQLKSGKSWEEISDAVIDSSEGRKRYVRELYTFLLGREPGAAEMEAWLNVLEHGGTRAEVFRGFLESEEYHR
;
A
#
# COMPACT_ATOMS: atom_id res chain seq x y z
N MET A 1 8.99 -31.62 -10.74
CA MET A 1 7.76 -31.43 -11.55
C MET A 1 7.49 -29.93 -11.61
N ALA A 2 7.24 -29.35 -12.79
CA ALA A 2 6.96 -27.92 -12.88
C ALA A 2 5.59 -27.63 -12.25
N MET A 3 5.52 -26.66 -11.33
CA MET A 3 4.25 -26.26 -10.71
C MET A 3 3.25 -25.80 -11.76
N MET A 4 1.99 -26.23 -11.63
CA MET A 4 0.87 -25.74 -12.42
C MET A 4 0.61 -24.26 -12.13
N VAL A 5 -0.05 -23.54 -13.05
CA VAL A 5 -0.29 -22.09 -12.91
C VAL A 5 -1.12 -21.79 -11.66
N ARG A 6 -2.17 -22.58 -11.40
CA ARG A 6 -2.98 -22.47 -10.18
C ARG A 6 -2.15 -22.67 -8.90
N GLU A 7 -1.24 -23.63 -8.86
CA GLU A 7 -0.36 -23.85 -7.71
C GLU A 7 0.55 -22.65 -7.47
N LYS A 8 1.04 -22.01 -8.54
CA LYS A 8 1.85 -20.79 -8.44
C LYS A 8 1.05 -19.62 -7.86
N ARG A 9 -0.23 -19.48 -8.21
CA ARG A 9 -1.12 -18.47 -7.60
C ARG A 9 -1.31 -18.72 -6.11
N LEU A 10 -1.60 -19.95 -5.73
CA LEU A 10 -1.73 -20.33 -4.31
C LEU A 10 -0.42 -20.09 -3.54
N ALA A 11 0.73 -20.36 -4.17
CA ALA A 11 2.03 -20.08 -3.57
C ALA A 11 2.31 -18.57 -3.40
N LEU A 12 1.86 -17.71 -4.33
CA LEU A 12 1.93 -16.25 -4.16
C LEU A 12 1.14 -15.81 -2.92
N VAL A 13 -0.09 -16.31 -2.79
CA VAL A 13 -0.95 -16.02 -1.63
C VAL A 13 -0.31 -16.51 -0.33
N ALA A 14 0.12 -17.77 -0.28
CA ALA A 14 0.77 -18.34 0.90
C ALA A 14 2.05 -17.58 1.29
N LYS A 15 2.82 -17.09 0.31
CA LYS A 15 4.02 -16.28 0.57
C LYS A 15 3.67 -14.90 1.12
N MET A 16 2.60 -14.26 0.63
CA MET A 16 2.07 -13.03 1.21
C MET A 16 1.61 -13.25 2.66
N GLU A 17 0.79 -14.28 2.88
CA GLU A 17 0.29 -14.72 4.20
C GLU A 17 1.42 -14.99 5.19
N SER A 18 2.56 -15.54 4.72
CA SER A 18 3.70 -15.84 5.58
C SER A 18 4.23 -14.64 6.35
N ARG A 19 3.95 -13.41 5.88
CA ARG A 19 4.37 -12.14 6.48
C ARG A 19 3.24 -11.37 7.17
N GLU A 20 1.99 -11.83 7.14
CA GLU A 20 0.88 -11.11 7.77
C GLU A 20 1.16 -10.74 9.23
N GLY A 21 1.04 -9.45 9.54
CA GLY A 21 1.33 -8.90 10.88
C GLY A 21 2.79 -8.96 11.34
N LYS A 22 3.75 -9.29 10.45
CA LYS A 22 5.16 -9.53 10.85
C LYS A 22 6.14 -8.48 10.34
N ASN A 23 5.70 -7.56 9.50
CA ASN A 23 6.56 -6.56 8.90
C ASN A 23 6.22 -5.17 9.41
N THR A 24 7.25 -4.45 9.82
CA THR A 24 7.18 -3.01 10.07
C THR A 24 7.28 -2.28 8.73
N TYR A 25 6.33 -1.37 8.50
CA TYR A 25 6.34 -0.54 7.31
C TYR A 25 7.59 0.32 7.26
N THR A 26 8.32 0.32 6.15
CA THR A 26 9.47 1.20 5.97
C THR A 26 9.71 1.55 4.51
N GLN A 27 10.08 2.80 4.25
CA GLN A 27 10.55 3.31 2.96
C GLN A 27 12.09 3.45 2.93
N SER A 28 12.79 3.00 3.98
CA SER A 28 14.26 3.01 4.06
C SER A 28 14.89 1.91 3.20
N THR A 29 16.22 1.84 3.17
CA THR A 29 16.96 0.72 2.57
C THR A 29 16.60 -0.65 3.15
N ARG A 30 15.98 -0.70 4.35
CA ARG A 30 15.46 -1.95 4.94
C ARG A 30 14.22 -2.48 4.24
N ARG A 31 13.56 -1.71 3.37
CA ARG A 31 12.32 -2.12 2.69
C ARG A 31 12.44 -3.43 1.93
N SER A 32 13.64 -3.79 1.45
CA SER A 32 13.91 -5.06 0.77
C SER A 32 14.14 -6.24 1.72
N ARG A 33 14.28 -6.01 3.03
CA ARG A 33 14.50 -7.03 4.07
C ARG A 33 13.17 -7.61 4.56
N VAL A 34 12.37 -8.09 3.62
CA VAL A 34 10.98 -8.53 3.84
C VAL A 34 10.90 -9.75 4.75
N ASP A 35 11.80 -10.71 4.56
CA ASP A 35 11.97 -11.88 5.42
C ASP A 35 12.36 -11.52 6.86
N SER A 36 13.04 -10.40 7.03
CA SER A 36 13.54 -9.88 8.30
C SER A 36 12.57 -8.89 8.97
N GLY A 37 11.33 -8.78 8.48
CA GLY A 37 10.29 -7.97 9.13
C GLY A 37 10.22 -6.51 8.69
N TYR A 38 10.70 -6.17 7.49
CA TYR A 38 10.63 -4.80 6.96
C TYR A 38 10.16 -4.76 5.52
N SER A 39 9.16 -3.94 5.22
CA SER A 39 8.72 -3.75 3.83
C SER A 39 7.86 -2.50 3.66
N ASP A 40 7.67 -2.05 2.42
CA ASP A 40 6.51 -1.26 2.03
C ASP A 40 5.61 -2.08 1.11
N CYS A 41 4.57 -1.44 0.54
CA CYS A 41 3.64 -2.10 -0.37
C CYS A 41 4.34 -2.76 -1.57
N SER A 42 5.17 -2.01 -2.28
CA SER A 42 5.86 -2.50 -3.48
C SER A 42 7.00 -3.47 -3.16
N SER A 43 7.78 -3.27 -2.10
CA SER A 43 8.89 -4.17 -1.79
C SER A 43 8.41 -5.54 -1.30
N LEU A 44 7.28 -5.57 -0.57
CA LEU A 44 6.61 -6.80 -0.19
C LEU A 44 6.15 -7.58 -1.41
N VAL A 45 5.42 -6.94 -2.32
CA VAL A 45 4.92 -7.59 -3.54
C VAL A 45 6.08 -8.02 -4.45
N HIS A 46 7.13 -7.19 -4.58
CA HIS A 46 8.34 -7.56 -5.29
C HIS A 46 8.94 -8.85 -4.72
N TRP A 47 9.13 -8.92 -3.41
CA TRP A 47 9.70 -10.08 -2.73
C TRP A 47 8.84 -11.33 -2.94
N VAL A 48 7.52 -11.24 -2.78
CA VAL A 48 6.59 -12.35 -3.03
C VAL A 48 6.76 -12.91 -4.45
N TYR A 49 6.78 -12.05 -5.47
CA TYR A 49 6.87 -12.50 -6.87
C TYR A 49 8.26 -13.01 -7.23
N LYS A 50 9.31 -12.39 -6.69
CA LYS A 50 10.69 -12.84 -6.91
C LYS A 50 10.91 -14.22 -6.30
N GLU A 51 10.44 -14.45 -5.10
CA GLU A 51 10.62 -15.72 -4.38
C GLU A 51 9.80 -16.87 -4.96
N VAL A 52 8.56 -16.61 -5.39
CA VAL A 52 7.65 -17.66 -5.87
C VAL A 52 7.80 -17.92 -7.37
N LEU A 53 7.98 -16.86 -8.16
CA LEU A 53 7.98 -16.95 -9.62
C LEU A 53 9.36 -16.72 -10.24
N GLY A 54 10.35 -16.25 -9.47
CA GLY A 54 11.67 -15.90 -9.99
C GLY A 54 11.67 -14.67 -10.91
N ILE A 55 10.62 -13.83 -10.87
CA ILE A 55 10.50 -12.65 -11.74
C ILE A 55 10.69 -11.35 -10.96
N ASN A 56 11.44 -10.43 -11.55
CA ASN A 56 11.52 -9.05 -11.08
C ASN A 56 10.40 -8.24 -11.75
N ILE A 57 9.42 -7.81 -10.96
CA ILE A 57 8.31 -6.97 -11.41
C ILE A 57 8.60 -5.47 -11.24
N GLY A 58 9.70 -5.07 -10.62
CA GLY A 58 10.04 -3.69 -10.28
C GLY A 58 10.15 -3.49 -8.77
N ASP A 59 11.05 -2.60 -8.35
CA ASP A 59 11.37 -2.36 -6.94
C ASP A 59 10.43 -1.34 -6.27
N ASP A 60 9.72 -0.54 -7.06
CA ASP A 60 8.72 0.43 -6.61
C ASP A 60 7.39 0.27 -7.39
N THR A 61 6.33 0.94 -6.94
CA THR A 61 5.02 0.84 -7.59
C THR A 61 5.01 1.34 -9.04
N VAL A 62 5.90 2.28 -9.41
CA VAL A 62 5.98 2.83 -10.78
C VAL A 62 6.60 1.82 -11.74
N GLY A 63 7.68 1.16 -11.33
CA GLY A 63 8.28 0.05 -12.07
C GLY A 63 7.30 -1.11 -12.22
N GLN A 64 6.56 -1.41 -11.15
CA GLN A 64 5.56 -2.48 -11.14
C GLN A 64 4.38 -2.21 -12.07
N ILE A 65 3.80 -1.02 -12.06
CA ILE A 65 2.68 -0.74 -12.97
C ILE A 65 3.14 -0.74 -14.44
N ARG A 66 4.41 -0.39 -14.74
CA ARG A 66 4.97 -0.28 -16.10
C ARG A 66 5.60 -1.55 -16.66
N THR A 67 5.97 -2.51 -15.82
CA THR A 67 6.75 -3.68 -16.25
C THR A 67 6.04 -4.51 -17.33
N LYS A 68 6.78 -5.02 -18.32
CA LYS A 68 6.22 -5.96 -19.31
C LYS A 68 6.00 -7.37 -18.76
N LYS A 69 6.45 -7.63 -17.54
CA LYS A 69 6.25 -8.92 -16.84
C LYS A 69 4.84 -9.10 -16.29
N LEU A 70 4.04 -8.03 -16.27
CA LEU A 70 2.64 -8.06 -15.91
C LEU A 70 1.79 -7.60 -17.09
N THR A 71 0.63 -8.19 -17.25
CA THR A 71 -0.38 -7.83 -18.25
C THR A 71 -1.53 -7.13 -17.56
N THR A 72 -2.00 -6.02 -18.12
CA THR A 72 -3.21 -5.35 -17.63
C THR A 72 -4.42 -6.17 -18.06
N ILE A 73 -5.29 -6.50 -17.12
CA ILE A 73 -6.54 -7.22 -17.41
C ILE A 73 -7.73 -6.24 -17.43
N ASP A 74 -8.77 -6.56 -18.21
CA ASP A 74 -10.08 -5.94 -18.03
C ASP A 74 -10.76 -6.57 -16.80
N ALA A 75 -10.58 -5.93 -15.64
CA ALA A 75 -11.21 -6.36 -14.40
C ALA A 75 -12.67 -5.85 -14.25
N GLY A 76 -13.29 -5.28 -15.30
CA GLY A 76 -14.68 -4.81 -15.24
C GLY A 76 -14.91 -3.72 -14.19
N ILE A 77 -13.93 -2.83 -14.00
CA ILE A 77 -13.94 -1.83 -12.93
C ILE A 77 -15.14 -0.88 -13.10
N ARG A 78 -16.04 -0.84 -12.11
CA ARG A 78 -17.16 0.09 -12.02
C ARG A 78 -17.09 0.84 -10.71
N ASP A 79 -17.24 2.16 -10.76
CA ASP A 79 -17.11 3.03 -9.58
C ASP A 79 -15.85 2.78 -8.72
N GLY A 80 -14.73 2.45 -9.38
CA GLY A 80 -13.45 2.18 -8.73
C GLY A 80 -13.33 0.80 -8.06
N ILE A 81 -14.31 -0.08 -8.25
CA ILE A 81 -14.36 -1.44 -7.70
C ILE A 81 -14.26 -2.45 -8.85
N PRO A 82 -13.33 -3.43 -8.81
CA PRO A 82 -13.22 -4.47 -9.82
C PRO A 82 -14.30 -5.56 -9.65
N ASP A 83 -14.68 -6.22 -10.74
CA ASP A 83 -15.52 -7.42 -10.70
C ASP A 83 -14.68 -8.60 -10.20
N GLU A 84 -14.96 -9.06 -8.97
CA GLU A 84 -14.23 -10.16 -8.32
C GLU A 84 -14.16 -11.41 -9.19
N LYS A 85 -15.21 -11.71 -9.97
CA LYS A 85 -15.26 -12.90 -10.84
C LYS A 85 -14.20 -12.89 -11.95
N LYS A 86 -13.64 -11.72 -12.25
CA LYS A 86 -12.55 -11.55 -13.23
C LYS A 86 -11.16 -11.60 -12.58
N LEU A 87 -11.08 -11.52 -11.26
CA LEU A 87 -9.83 -11.55 -10.52
C LEU A 87 -9.36 -12.98 -10.24
N LEU A 88 -8.05 -13.16 -10.18
CA LEU A 88 -7.41 -14.40 -9.77
C LEU A 88 -6.40 -14.12 -8.66
N PRO A 89 -6.20 -15.03 -7.70
CA PRO A 89 -5.22 -14.82 -6.65
C PRO A 89 -3.82 -14.53 -7.22
N GLY A 90 -3.14 -13.53 -6.65
CA GLY A 90 -1.91 -12.99 -7.23
C GLY A 90 -2.14 -11.99 -8.37
N ASP A 91 -3.33 -11.40 -8.48
CA ASP A 91 -3.52 -10.16 -9.23
C ASP A 91 -3.12 -8.95 -8.38
N LEU A 92 -2.50 -7.96 -9.01
CA LEU A 92 -2.07 -6.73 -8.35
C LEU A 92 -3.00 -5.58 -8.69
N LEU A 93 -3.57 -4.97 -7.66
CA LEU A 93 -4.42 -3.80 -7.75
C LEU A 93 -3.56 -2.56 -7.50
N PHE A 94 -3.45 -1.70 -8.50
CA PHE A 94 -2.67 -0.46 -8.40
C PHE A 94 -3.58 0.72 -8.14
N PHE A 95 -3.33 1.42 -7.05
CA PHE A 95 -4.15 2.55 -6.60
C PHE A 95 -3.43 3.87 -6.81
N ARG A 96 -4.24 4.89 -7.07
CA ARG A 96 -3.82 6.27 -7.17
C ARG A 96 -3.15 6.74 -5.88
N GLY A 97 -2.05 7.46 -5.99
CA GLY A 97 -1.47 8.19 -4.87
C GLY A 97 -2.42 9.30 -4.39
N SER A 98 -2.23 9.75 -3.15
CA SER A 98 -2.94 10.91 -2.60
C SER A 98 -2.51 12.23 -3.26
N ASP A 99 -1.33 12.28 -3.86
CA ASP A 99 -0.80 13.46 -4.56
C ASP A 99 -1.35 13.59 -6.01
N THR A 100 -1.85 14.77 -6.34
CA THR A 100 -2.33 15.16 -7.68
C THR A 100 -1.22 15.37 -8.70
N GLY A 101 0.03 15.58 -8.24
CA GLY A 101 1.23 15.82 -9.05
C GLY A 101 1.87 14.58 -9.69
N ARG A 102 1.39 13.37 -9.36
CA ARG A 102 1.97 12.07 -9.79
C ARG A 102 1.75 11.71 -11.28
N LYS A 103 1.53 12.68 -12.17
CA LYS A 103 1.27 12.41 -13.60
C LYS A 103 2.39 11.62 -14.28
N SER A 104 3.65 11.92 -13.95
CA SER A 104 4.83 11.20 -14.46
C SER A 104 5.02 9.80 -13.86
N ALA A 105 4.25 9.45 -12.84
CA ALA A 105 4.22 8.15 -12.17
C ALA A 105 2.92 7.39 -12.48
N ASP A 106 2.22 7.73 -13.57
CA ASP A 106 0.92 7.16 -13.94
C ASP A 106 -0.14 7.31 -12.82
N TYR A 107 0.05 8.33 -11.98
CA TYR A 107 -0.69 8.60 -10.75
C TYR A 107 -0.63 7.49 -9.70
N VAL A 108 0.15 6.42 -9.89
CA VAL A 108 0.20 5.31 -8.95
C VAL A 108 0.89 5.72 -7.65
N GLY A 109 0.44 5.15 -6.54
CA GLY A 109 1.15 5.30 -5.27
C GLY A 109 1.00 4.17 -4.30
N HIS A 110 0.21 3.16 -4.64
CA HIS A 110 0.02 2.02 -3.77
C HIS A 110 -0.33 0.78 -4.56
N VAL A 111 0.03 -0.38 -4.02
CA VAL A 111 -0.30 -1.69 -4.59
C VAL A 111 -0.81 -2.60 -3.48
N GLU A 112 -1.84 -3.38 -3.80
CA GLU A 112 -2.32 -4.50 -2.98
C GLU A 112 -2.37 -5.76 -3.87
N MET A 113 -2.26 -6.94 -3.26
CA MET A 113 -2.45 -8.21 -3.96
C MET A 113 -3.82 -8.79 -3.63
N TYR A 114 -4.56 -9.23 -4.64
CA TYR A 114 -5.78 -10.02 -4.44
C TYR A 114 -5.41 -11.44 -3.98
N VAL A 115 -5.99 -11.86 -2.85
CA VAL A 115 -5.69 -13.16 -2.22
C VAL A 115 -6.85 -14.16 -2.30
N GLY A 116 -7.98 -13.76 -2.89
CA GLY A 116 -9.19 -14.58 -3.01
C GLY A 116 -10.31 -14.14 -2.07
N ASN A 117 -11.53 -14.62 -2.30
CA ASN A 117 -12.70 -14.44 -1.44
C ASN A 117 -13.00 -12.97 -1.08
N GLY A 118 -12.90 -12.07 -2.05
CA GLY A 118 -13.14 -10.66 -1.85
C GLY A 118 -12.08 -9.96 -0.99
N GLU A 119 -10.92 -10.55 -0.76
CA GLU A 119 -9.87 -10.00 0.10
C GLU A 119 -8.63 -9.53 -0.67
N LEU A 120 -8.06 -8.43 -0.17
CA LEU A 120 -6.74 -7.92 -0.53
C LEU A 120 -5.77 -8.13 0.62
N SER A 121 -4.50 -8.36 0.30
CA SER A 121 -3.40 -8.34 1.28
C SER A 121 -2.25 -7.50 0.75
N GLY A 122 -1.67 -6.72 1.66
CA GLY A 122 -0.60 -5.81 1.34
C GLY A 122 -0.31 -4.85 2.48
N HIS A 123 0.75 -4.08 2.31
CA HIS A 123 1.36 -3.35 3.40
C HIS A 123 1.12 -1.85 3.26
N GLY A 124 0.13 -1.37 4.00
CA GLY A 124 0.02 0.04 4.33
C GLY A 124 0.97 0.41 5.47
N PHE A 125 0.75 1.58 6.06
CA PHE A 125 1.47 2.02 7.25
C PHE A 125 1.34 1.04 8.44
N GLY A 126 2.28 1.11 9.39
CA GLY A 126 2.24 0.34 10.62
C GLY A 126 2.81 -1.07 10.48
N ILE A 127 2.20 -2.03 11.15
CA ILE A 127 2.55 -3.46 11.06
C ILE A 127 1.67 -4.12 10.01
N GLY A 128 2.27 -4.88 9.09
CA GLY A 128 1.56 -5.60 8.04
C GLY A 128 2.40 -6.71 7.41
N PRO A 129 2.06 -7.18 6.20
CA PRO A 129 0.79 -6.95 5.50
C PRO A 129 -0.44 -7.29 6.33
N VAL A 130 -1.57 -6.71 5.94
CA VAL A 130 -2.88 -6.96 6.55
C VAL A 130 -3.93 -7.28 5.49
N ARG A 131 -4.86 -8.16 5.85
CA ARG A 131 -6.08 -8.48 5.10
C ARG A 131 -7.03 -7.30 5.11
N LYS A 132 -7.72 -7.09 3.99
CA LYS A 132 -8.71 -6.02 3.81
C LYS A 132 -9.82 -6.54 2.93
N ASN A 133 -11.07 -6.19 3.25
CA ASN A 133 -12.17 -6.37 2.31
C ASN A 133 -11.91 -5.51 1.06
N MET A 134 -11.93 -6.12 -0.12
CA MET A 134 -11.57 -5.49 -1.38
C MET A 134 -12.52 -4.36 -1.76
N GLU A 135 -13.83 -4.56 -1.63
CA GLU A 135 -14.82 -3.57 -2.02
C GLU A 135 -14.75 -2.34 -1.13
N GLU A 136 -14.71 -2.53 0.19
CA GLU A 136 -14.58 -1.46 1.18
C GLU A 136 -13.28 -0.68 0.97
N TYR A 137 -12.16 -1.39 0.75
CA TYR A 137 -10.88 -0.76 0.53
C TYR A 137 -10.87 0.07 -0.76
N CYS A 138 -11.38 -0.49 -1.87
CA CYS A 138 -11.50 0.23 -3.14
C CYS A 138 -12.38 1.49 -3.01
N ARG A 139 -13.52 1.38 -2.33
CA ARG A 139 -14.43 2.51 -2.06
C ARG A 139 -13.73 3.60 -1.25
N ALA A 140 -13.10 3.23 -0.13
CA ALA A 140 -12.36 4.17 0.73
C ALA A 140 -11.18 4.83 0.01
N ARG A 141 -10.51 4.13 -0.91
CA ARG A 141 -9.42 4.71 -1.73
C ARG A 141 -9.96 5.66 -2.79
N ARG A 142 -11.12 5.37 -3.40
CA ARG A 142 -11.78 6.27 -4.35
C ARG A 142 -12.22 7.58 -3.69
N GLU A 143 -12.83 7.49 -2.50
CA GLU A 143 -13.31 8.66 -1.74
C GLU A 143 -12.16 9.59 -1.32
N ARG A 144 -11.04 9.02 -0.87
CA ARG A 144 -9.84 9.77 -0.48
C ARG A 144 -8.98 10.23 -1.67
N SER A 145 -9.21 9.69 -2.87
CA SER A 145 -8.44 10.07 -4.05
C SER A 145 -8.84 11.47 -4.52
N ALA A 146 -7.83 12.23 -4.94
CA ALA A 146 -8.04 13.55 -5.50
C ALA A 146 -9.08 13.55 -6.64
N PRO A 147 -9.91 14.60 -6.76
CA PRO A 147 -11.07 14.62 -7.64
C PRO A 147 -10.76 14.64 -9.14
N ALA A 148 -9.51 14.88 -9.54
CA ALA A 148 -9.11 14.99 -10.94
C ALA A 148 -7.83 14.17 -11.27
N PRO A 149 -7.77 13.54 -12.46
CA PRO A 149 -8.87 13.32 -13.40
C PRO A 149 -9.94 12.37 -12.83
N ILE A 150 -11.20 12.58 -13.22
CA ILE A 150 -12.38 11.83 -12.72
C ILE A 150 -12.27 10.33 -13.03
N ASN A 151 -11.74 10.00 -14.21
CA ASN A 151 -11.47 8.63 -14.61
C ASN A 151 -10.21 8.15 -13.89
N ASN A 152 -10.27 6.99 -13.22
CA ASN A 152 -9.19 6.38 -12.41
C ASN A 152 -9.04 6.95 -10.98
N ARG A 153 -10.12 7.44 -10.36
CA ARG A 153 -10.14 7.73 -8.91
C ARG A 153 -10.12 6.42 -8.11
N GLY A 154 -9.18 6.30 -7.19
CA GLY A 154 -8.97 5.08 -6.41
C GLY A 154 -8.16 4.05 -7.19
N LEU A 155 -8.80 2.96 -7.61
CA LEU A 155 -8.17 1.90 -8.39
C LEU A 155 -7.86 2.39 -9.82
N ILE A 156 -6.60 2.26 -10.25
CA ILE A 156 -6.14 2.62 -11.61
C ILE A 156 -6.34 1.43 -12.54
N CYS A 157 -5.78 0.27 -12.17
CA CYS A 157 -5.81 -0.93 -12.98
C CYS A 157 -5.53 -2.18 -12.15
N VAL A 158 -5.79 -3.33 -12.77
CA VAL A 158 -5.39 -4.65 -12.26
C VAL A 158 -4.39 -5.27 -13.22
N ARG A 159 -3.30 -5.80 -12.68
CA ARG A 159 -2.18 -6.36 -13.44
C ARG A 159 -1.91 -7.79 -12.99
N ARG A 160 -1.71 -8.69 -13.94
CA ARG A 160 -1.58 -10.14 -13.75
C ARG A 160 -0.25 -10.66 -14.30
N ALA A 161 0.45 -11.48 -13.53
CA ALA A 161 1.68 -12.15 -14.00
C ALA A 161 1.40 -13.49 -14.71
N LEU A 162 0.41 -14.23 -14.21
CA LEU A 162 0.13 -15.60 -14.64
C LEU A 162 -1.18 -15.62 -15.44
N PRO A 163 -1.18 -16.01 -16.72
CA PRO A 163 -2.38 -15.99 -17.56
C PRO A 163 -3.46 -16.92 -16.99
N ALA A 164 -4.73 -16.56 -17.16
CA ALA A 164 -5.83 -17.45 -16.81
C ALA A 164 -5.72 -18.77 -17.60
N ASP A 165 -6.04 -19.88 -16.97
CA ASP A 165 -6.12 -21.18 -17.64
C ASP A 165 -7.43 -21.91 -17.30
N ASN A 166 -7.66 -23.05 -17.96
CA ASN A 166 -8.89 -23.82 -17.81
C ASN A 166 -9.13 -24.31 -16.38
N SER A 167 -8.12 -24.35 -15.51
CA SER A 167 -8.26 -24.76 -14.11
C SER A 167 -8.84 -23.68 -13.21
N ASP A 168 -8.87 -22.42 -13.69
CA ASP A 168 -9.44 -21.26 -12.98
C ASP A 168 -10.97 -21.18 -13.15
N TYR A 169 -11.52 -21.73 -14.23
CA TYR A 169 -12.96 -21.69 -14.54
C TYR A 169 -13.72 -22.97 -14.16
N ALA A 170 -13.03 -24.03 -13.73
CA ALA A 170 -13.63 -25.33 -13.41
C ALA A 170 -14.55 -25.31 -12.17
N ALA A 171 -14.55 -24.23 -11.37
CA ALA A 171 -15.40 -24.10 -10.19
C ALA A 171 -16.78 -23.49 -10.47
N SER A 172 -17.08 -23.01 -11.69
CA SER A 172 -18.30 -22.24 -11.97
C SER A 172 -19.33 -22.96 -12.86
N SER A 173 -19.23 -24.27 -13.09
CA SER A 173 -20.14 -25.01 -13.99
C SER A 173 -21.47 -25.45 -13.35
N ALA A 174 -22.12 -24.54 -12.62
CA ALA A 174 -23.55 -24.67 -12.29
C ALA A 174 -24.26 -23.40 -12.79
N SER A 175 -24.73 -23.43 -14.04
CA SER A 175 -25.73 -22.49 -14.58
C SER A 175 -27.14 -22.99 -14.22
N PRO A 176 -28.19 -22.13 -14.27
CA PRO A 176 -28.81 -21.80 -15.56
C PRO A 176 -29.17 -20.32 -15.77
N GLU A 177 -29.11 -19.94 -17.06
CA GLU A 177 -30.08 -19.13 -17.85
C GLU A 177 -30.52 -17.76 -17.30
N GLY A 178 -30.55 -16.64 -18.01
CA GLY A 178 -30.60 -16.31 -19.43
C GLY A 178 -31.36 -14.97 -19.54
N ILE A 179 -31.08 -14.19 -20.60
CA ILE A 179 -31.88 -13.13 -21.26
C ILE A 179 -30.99 -11.93 -21.64
N ALA A 180 -31.02 -11.66 -22.95
CA ALA A 180 -30.22 -10.73 -23.71
C ALA A 180 -30.86 -9.33 -23.83
N SER A 181 -30.06 -8.39 -24.38
CA SER A 181 -30.41 -7.22 -25.23
C SER A 181 -29.83 -5.90 -24.68
N SER A 182 -29.36 -4.91 -25.43
CA SER A 182 -28.77 -4.72 -26.77
C SER A 182 -28.32 -3.23 -26.81
N ALA A 183 -27.34 -2.91 -27.68
CA ALA A 183 -26.99 -1.63 -28.36
C ALA A 183 -27.09 -0.27 -27.59
N SER A 184 -26.21 0.75 -27.76
CA SER A 184 -25.54 1.27 -28.96
C SER A 184 -24.49 2.37 -28.60
N GLN A 185 -23.51 2.51 -29.52
CA GLN A 185 -22.63 3.63 -29.93
C GLN A 185 -23.09 5.07 -29.60
N GLU A 186 -22.31 6.15 -29.66
CA GLU A 186 -20.92 6.54 -30.00
C GLU A 186 -20.78 8.03 -29.55
N GLY A 187 -19.55 8.53 -29.35
CA GLY A 187 -19.34 9.97 -29.16
C GLY A 187 -17.88 10.38 -28.99
N LYS A 188 -17.21 10.70 -30.10
CA LYS A 188 -15.86 11.30 -30.18
C LYS A 188 -15.88 12.77 -29.71
N ALA A 189 -14.83 13.21 -29.02
CA ALA A 189 -14.23 14.53 -29.24
C ALA A 189 -12.78 14.59 -28.74
N SER A 190 -11.95 15.25 -29.55
CA SER A 190 -10.50 15.47 -29.46
C SER A 190 -10.18 16.79 -28.74
N SER A 191 -8.99 16.91 -28.13
CA SER A 191 -8.01 17.98 -28.44
C SER A 191 -6.85 18.03 -27.43
N ALA A 192 -5.82 18.79 -27.83
CA ALA A 192 -4.41 18.52 -27.64
C ALA A 192 -3.73 19.33 -26.50
N SER A 193 -2.63 18.73 -26.01
CA SER A 193 -1.32 19.30 -25.64
C SER A 193 -1.19 20.56 -24.78
N GLN A 194 -0.42 20.47 -23.69
CA GLN A 194 0.92 21.10 -23.60
C GLN A 194 1.70 20.62 -22.35
N GLU A 195 2.97 20.27 -22.57
CA GLU A 195 3.95 19.79 -21.60
C GLU A 195 4.76 20.96 -21.02
N GLY A 196 5.01 20.94 -19.70
CA GLY A 196 5.92 21.85 -19.02
C GLY A 196 6.89 21.08 -18.12
N LYS A 197 8.19 21.34 -18.27
CA LYS A 197 9.32 20.72 -17.54
C LYS A 197 9.21 20.95 -16.02
N ALA A 198 9.20 19.89 -15.22
CA ALA A 198 9.25 19.97 -13.75
C ALA A 198 10.70 19.86 -13.23
N SER A 199 11.12 20.86 -12.45
CA SER A 199 12.39 20.93 -11.73
C SER A 199 12.34 20.15 -10.41
N SER A 200 13.51 19.77 -9.90
CA SER A 200 13.77 19.00 -8.67
C SER A 200 13.23 19.59 -7.36
N GLY A 201 12.70 20.83 -7.37
CA GLY A 201 12.28 21.55 -6.16
C GLY A 201 10.99 21.04 -5.50
N GLY A 202 10.16 20.25 -6.19
CA GLY A 202 8.86 19.80 -5.68
C GLY A 202 8.83 18.39 -5.07
N PHE A 203 9.78 17.53 -5.43
CA PHE A 203 9.71 16.10 -5.08
C PHE A 203 9.88 15.84 -3.58
N TRP A 204 10.82 16.53 -2.92
CA TRP A 204 11.07 16.35 -1.50
C TRP A 204 9.91 16.83 -0.62
N LYS A 205 9.21 17.87 -1.05
CA LYS A 205 8.06 18.44 -0.33
C LYS A 205 6.91 17.44 -0.25
N VAL A 206 6.56 16.82 -1.38
CA VAL A 206 5.52 15.77 -1.42
C VAL A 206 5.92 14.58 -0.56
N LYS A 207 7.18 14.14 -0.66
CA LYS A 207 7.70 13.04 0.14
C LYS A 207 7.60 13.32 1.65
N LEU A 208 7.81 14.57 2.05
CA LEU A 208 7.69 15.05 3.43
C LEU A 208 6.25 15.17 3.90
N GLU A 209 5.35 15.66 3.06
CA GLU A 209 3.91 15.69 3.34
C GLU A 209 3.36 14.28 3.57
N GLU A 210 3.76 13.30 2.74
CA GLU A 210 3.38 11.89 2.90
C GLU A 210 3.92 11.31 4.20
N LEU A 211 5.19 11.57 4.52
CA LEU A 211 5.81 11.17 5.78
C LEU A 211 5.06 11.77 6.99
N TYR A 212 4.67 13.04 6.94
CA TYR A 212 3.92 13.71 8.00
C TYR A 212 2.52 13.14 8.18
N VAL A 213 1.76 12.97 7.11
CA VAL A 213 0.41 12.37 7.19
C VAL A 213 0.51 10.94 7.74
N THR A 214 1.51 10.20 7.26
CA THR A 214 1.69 8.79 7.60
C THR A 214 2.18 8.62 9.04
N ALA A 215 3.20 9.38 9.47
CA ALA A 215 3.83 9.24 10.78
C ALA A 215 3.15 10.07 11.89
N LEU A 216 2.55 11.22 11.55
CA LEU A 216 2.06 12.22 12.53
C LEU A 216 0.55 12.48 12.43
N GLY A 217 -0.05 12.30 11.25
CA GLY A 217 -1.51 12.28 11.07
C GLY A 217 -2.05 13.62 10.64
N ARG A 218 -1.15 14.51 10.26
CA ARG A 218 -1.39 15.86 9.77
C ARG A 218 -0.42 16.19 8.66
N LEU A 219 -0.68 17.27 7.94
CA LEU A 219 0.30 17.87 7.05
C LEU A 219 1.33 18.69 7.85
N PRO A 220 2.55 18.89 7.31
CA PRO A 220 3.50 19.84 7.88
C PRO A 220 2.95 21.26 7.76
N ASP A 221 3.14 22.05 8.80
CA ASP A 221 2.92 23.49 8.77
C ASP A 221 4.00 24.20 7.92
N PRO A 222 3.78 25.47 7.51
CA PRO A 222 4.74 26.22 6.71
C PRO A 222 6.14 26.29 7.34
N GLU A 223 6.22 26.43 8.66
CA GLU A 223 7.47 26.47 9.42
C GLU A 223 8.21 25.13 9.37
N GLY A 224 7.50 24.02 9.54
CA GLY A 224 8.02 22.67 9.43
C GLY A 224 8.54 22.37 8.03
N LEU A 225 7.80 22.77 6.99
CA LEU A 225 8.26 22.65 5.61
C LEU A 225 9.58 23.41 5.37
N ALA A 226 9.67 24.66 5.85
CA ALA A 226 10.87 25.47 5.71
C ALA A 226 12.06 24.86 6.48
N PHE A 227 11.81 24.33 7.68
CA PHE A 227 12.82 23.62 8.46
C PHE A 227 13.39 22.43 7.68
N TRP A 228 12.54 21.53 7.17
CA TRP A 228 13.01 20.34 6.45
C TRP A 228 13.66 20.67 5.10
N GLU A 229 13.24 21.76 4.44
CA GLU A 229 13.93 22.27 3.25
C GLU A 229 15.39 22.63 3.59
N GLN A 230 15.60 23.31 4.73
CA GLN A 230 16.93 23.67 5.19
C GLN A 230 17.75 22.41 5.53
N GLN A 231 17.14 21.42 6.18
CA GLN A 231 17.81 20.15 6.48
C GLN A 231 18.26 19.42 5.21
N LEU A 232 17.43 19.37 4.18
CA LEU A 232 17.79 18.81 2.87
C LEU A 232 18.91 19.60 2.20
N LYS A 233 18.86 20.94 2.24
CA LYS A 233 19.94 21.80 1.73
C LYS A 233 21.26 21.60 2.48
N SER A 234 21.20 21.26 3.75
CA SER A 234 22.37 20.92 4.57
C SER A 234 22.96 19.53 4.29
N GLY A 235 22.34 18.76 3.39
CA GLY A 235 22.83 17.44 2.98
C GLY A 235 22.33 16.28 3.83
N LYS A 236 21.35 16.50 4.72
CA LYS A 236 20.70 15.38 5.41
C LYS A 236 20.08 14.42 4.41
N SER A 237 20.34 13.14 4.63
CA SER A 237 19.71 12.07 3.89
C SER A 237 18.21 12.03 4.17
N TRP A 238 17.46 11.42 3.25
CA TRP A 238 16.03 11.23 3.46
C TRP A 238 15.76 10.31 4.66
N GLU A 239 16.64 9.37 4.92
CA GLU A 239 16.64 8.47 6.06
C GLU A 239 16.67 9.26 7.38
N GLU A 240 17.63 10.18 7.53
CA GLU A 240 17.73 11.03 8.71
C GLU A 240 16.49 11.92 8.93
N ILE A 241 15.84 12.36 7.85
CA ILE A 241 14.60 13.14 7.92
C ILE A 241 13.44 12.25 8.35
N SER A 242 13.31 11.08 7.74
CA SER A 242 12.27 10.11 8.06
C SER A 242 12.36 9.67 9.53
N ASP A 243 13.55 9.31 9.99
CA ASP A 243 13.79 8.91 11.37
C ASP A 243 13.50 10.07 12.32
N ALA A 244 13.95 11.30 12.00
CA ALA A 244 13.68 12.47 12.83
C ALA A 244 12.18 12.83 12.93
N VAL A 245 11.38 12.59 11.89
CA VAL A 245 9.91 12.77 11.96
C VAL A 245 9.26 11.64 12.75
N ILE A 246 9.59 10.38 12.47
CA ILE A 246 9.00 9.21 13.12
C ILE A 246 9.34 9.15 14.61
N ASP A 247 10.58 9.50 14.95
CA ASP A 247 11.10 9.52 16.32
C ASP A 247 10.98 10.91 16.95
N SER A 248 10.20 11.81 16.37
CA SER A 248 9.81 13.05 17.05
C SER A 248 8.91 12.75 18.26
N SER A 249 8.79 13.69 19.20
CA SER A 249 7.84 13.57 20.32
C SER A 249 6.41 13.29 19.83
N GLU A 250 6.00 13.91 18.71
CA GLU A 250 4.70 13.71 18.09
C GLU A 250 4.55 12.30 17.51
N GLY A 251 5.56 11.82 16.78
CA GLY A 251 5.56 10.47 16.20
C GLY A 251 5.56 9.36 17.25
N ARG A 252 6.32 9.55 18.35
CA ARG A 252 6.30 8.66 19.51
C ARG A 252 4.93 8.62 20.19
N LYS A 253 4.33 9.79 20.46
CA LYS A 253 2.98 9.90 21.06
C LYS A 253 1.93 9.23 20.21
N ARG A 254 1.95 9.48 18.90
CA ARG A 254 1.00 8.87 17.97
C ARG A 254 1.15 7.35 17.96
N TYR A 255 2.38 6.85 17.91
CA TYR A 255 2.61 5.41 17.92
C TYR A 255 2.03 4.73 19.16
N VAL A 256 2.33 5.24 20.35
CA VAL A 256 1.80 4.69 21.61
C VAL A 256 0.27 4.74 21.61
N ARG A 257 -0.32 5.87 21.19
CA ARG A 257 -1.78 6.00 21.06
C ARG A 257 -2.36 4.92 20.16
N GLU A 258 -1.80 4.74 18.96
CA GLU A 258 -2.26 3.73 18.01
C GLU A 258 -2.20 2.31 18.59
N LEU A 259 -1.19 1.98 19.39
CA LEU A 259 -1.13 0.68 20.07
C LEU A 259 -2.27 0.49 21.07
N TYR A 260 -2.57 1.50 21.90
CA TYR A 260 -3.73 1.46 22.79
C TYR A 260 -5.04 1.31 22.01
N THR A 261 -5.23 2.09 20.95
CA THR A 261 -6.47 2.04 20.17
C THR A 261 -6.64 0.71 19.44
N PHE A 262 -5.61 0.21 18.77
CA PHE A 262 -5.71 -0.97 17.91
C PHE A 262 -5.56 -2.29 18.67
N LEU A 263 -4.78 -2.34 19.75
CA LEU A 263 -4.58 -3.58 20.51
C LEU A 263 -5.50 -3.68 21.73
N LEU A 264 -5.85 -2.55 22.37
CA LEU A 264 -6.59 -2.53 23.63
C LEU A 264 -7.96 -1.85 23.49
N GLY A 265 -8.30 -1.30 22.32
CA GLY A 265 -9.62 -0.72 22.06
C GLY A 265 -9.93 0.56 22.82
N ARG A 266 -8.94 1.25 23.38
CA ARG A 266 -9.12 2.48 24.18
C ARG A 266 -8.02 3.52 23.94
N GLU A 267 -8.18 4.72 24.51
CA GLU A 267 -7.10 5.71 24.58
C GLU A 267 -6.22 5.49 25.83
N PRO A 268 -4.93 5.85 25.77
CA PRO A 268 -4.06 5.87 26.94
C PRO A 268 -4.41 7.00 27.92
N GLY A 269 -4.23 6.73 29.21
CA GLY A 269 -4.10 7.77 30.23
C GLY A 269 -2.78 8.54 30.11
N ALA A 270 -2.69 9.70 30.76
CA ALA A 270 -1.50 10.56 30.69
C ALA A 270 -0.23 9.86 31.24
N ALA A 271 -0.33 9.20 32.40
CA ALA A 271 0.80 8.48 33.01
C ALA A 271 1.24 7.26 32.18
N GLU A 272 0.28 6.56 31.57
CA GLU A 272 0.54 5.42 30.68
C GLU A 272 1.28 5.85 29.42
N MET A 273 0.84 6.95 28.81
CA MET A 273 1.53 7.56 27.68
C MET A 273 2.96 7.94 28.08
N GLU A 274 3.13 8.66 29.19
CA GLU A 274 4.43 9.11 29.67
C GLU A 274 5.40 7.94 29.95
N ALA A 275 4.91 6.83 30.54
CA ALA A 275 5.72 5.65 30.78
C ALA A 275 6.29 5.06 29.48
N TRP A 276 5.49 4.90 28.44
CA TRP A 276 5.96 4.39 27.15
C TRP A 276 6.84 5.37 26.39
N LEU A 277 6.56 6.67 26.50
CA LEU A 277 7.44 7.70 25.93
C LEU A 277 8.82 7.68 26.58
N ASN A 278 8.89 7.52 27.91
CA ASN A 278 10.16 7.39 28.63
C ASN A 278 10.98 6.20 28.11
N VAL A 279 10.36 5.06 27.80
CA VAL A 279 11.06 3.93 27.18
C VAL A 279 11.69 4.33 25.85
N LEU A 280 10.91 4.96 24.96
CA LEU A 280 11.38 5.36 23.63
C LEU A 280 12.42 6.50 23.69
N GLU A 281 12.37 7.36 24.70
CA GLU A 281 13.33 8.45 24.89
C GLU A 281 14.68 7.98 25.46
N HIS A 282 14.69 6.87 26.22
CA HIS A 282 15.90 6.28 26.78
C HIS A 282 16.49 5.14 25.93
N GLY A 283 16.19 5.14 24.63
CA GLY A 283 16.78 4.21 23.65
C GLY A 283 16.04 2.90 23.46
N GLY A 284 14.89 2.72 24.12
CA GLY A 284 13.97 1.62 23.84
C GLY A 284 13.41 1.72 22.43
N THR A 285 13.17 0.57 21.81
CA THR A 285 12.70 0.45 20.45
C THR A 285 11.17 0.38 20.40
N ARG A 286 10.60 0.77 19.26
CA ARG A 286 9.17 0.57 18.98
C ARG A 286 8.77 -0.91 19.11
N ALA A 287 9.64 -1.83 18.69
CA ALA A 287 9.39 -3.26 18.81
C ALA A 287 9.31 -3.75 20.27
N GLU A 288 10.11 -3.18 21.16
CA GLU A 288 10.04 -3.47 22.61
C GLU A 288 8.76 -2.90 23.22
N VAL A 289 8.37 -1.68 22.85
CA VAL A 289 7.08 -1.12 23.28
C VAL A 289 5.93 -2.00 22.81
N PHE A 290 5.88 -2.36 21.51
CA PHE A 290 4.87 -3.26 20.97
C PHE A 290 4.81 -4.60 21.70
N ARG A 291 5.97 -5.21 21.96
CA ARG A 291 6.05 -6.45 22.75
C ARG A 291 5.47 -6.26 24.15
N GLY A 292 5.78 -5.14 24.80
CA GLY A 292 5.22 -4.80 26.11
C GLY A 292 3.69 -4.72 26.13
N PHE A 293 3.06 -4.27 25.04
CA PHE A 293 1.60 -4.36 24.90
C PHE A 293 1.12 -5.80 24.75
N LEU A 294 1.76 -6.59 23.88
CA LEU A 294 1.38 -7.99 23.65
C LEU A 294 1.55 -8.88 24.88
N GLU A 295 2.49 -8.54 25.77
CA GLU A 295 2.74 -9.25 27.03
C GLU A 295 1.94 -8.69 28.21
N SER A 296 1.19 -7.60 28.00
CA SER A 296 0.40 -6.99 29.08
C SER A 296 -0.80 -7.85 29.46
N GLU A 297 -1.15 -7.86 30.75
CA GLU A 297 -2.38 -8.54 31.19
C GLU A 297 -3.62 -7.99 30.49
N GLU A 298 -3.63 -6.70 30.17
CA GLU A 298 -4.78 -6.06 29.52
C GLU A 298 -5.02 -6.61 28.11
N TYR A 299 -3.95 -6.92 27.37
CA TYR A 299 -4.06 -7.54 26.06
C TYR A 299 -4.59 -8.99 26.12
N HIS A 300 -4.41 -9.68 27.25
CA HIS A 300 -4.82 -11.06 27.45
C HIS A 300 -6.20 -11.25 28.11
N ARG A 301 -6.92 -10.16 28.42
CA ARG A 301 -8.29 -10.20 28.95
C ARG A 301 -9.32 -10.25 27.83
#